data_AF-A0A2D9CJR0-F1
#
_entry.id   AF-A0A2D9CJR0-F1
#
_cell.length_a   1.000
_cell.length_b   1.000
_cell.length_c   1.000
_cell.angle_alpha   90.00
_cell.angle_beta   90.00
_cell.angle_gamma   90.00
#
_symmetry.space_group_name_H-M   'P 1'
#
loop_
_entity.id
_entity.type
_entity.pdbx_description
1 polymer ?
#
loop_
_entity_poly.entity_id
_entity_poly.type
_entity_poly.pdbx_seq_one_letter_code
_entity_poly.pdbx_strand_id
1 'polypeptide(L)' 'MEKVKDFVEHELQMLDKSIVATPNEQTLEQFTQANHGSNDFLLMQMAKNFGYKLALLNIKDRFYE' A
#
# COMPACT_ATOMS: atom_id res chain seq x y z
N MET A 1 -23.62 -3.00 0.02
CA MET A 1 -22.35 -3.09 0.77
C MET A 1 -21.46 -4.21 0.26
N GLU A 2 -22.02 -5.36 -0.14
CA GLU A 2 -21.28 -6.49 -0.73
C GLU A 2 -20.31 -6.07 -1.85
N LYS A 3 -20.78 -5.27 -2.83
CA LYS A 3 -19.91 -4.72 -3.89
C LYS A 3 -18.70 -3.90 -3.39
N VAL A 4 -18.80 -3.24 -2.24
CA VAL A 4 -17.69 -2.46 -1.67
C VAL A 4 -16.70 -3.39 -0.97
N LYS A 5 -17.19 -4.43 -0.29
CA LYS A 5 -16.36 -5.49 0.27
C LYS A 5 -15.56 -6.21 -0.83
N ASP A 6 -16.23 -6.62 -1.90
CA ASP A 6 -15.58 -7.29 -3.04
C ASP A 6 -14.52 -6.41 -3.69
N PHE A 7 -14.81 -5.11 -3.82
CA PHE A 7 -13.84 -4.13 -4.31
C PHE A 7 -12.62 -4.02 -3.40
N VAL A 8 -12.82 -3.87 -2.09
CA VAL A 8 -11.73 -3.77 -1.11
C VAL A 8 -10.84 -5.02 -1.13
N GLU A 9 -11.44 -6.21 -1.18
CA GLU A 9 -10.71 -7.47 -1.26
C GLU A 9 -9.93 -7.61 -2.58
N HIS A 10 -10.53 -7.21 -3.70
CA HIS A 10 -9.86 -7.21 -5.00
C HIS A 10 -8.63 -6.28 -5.01
N GLU A 11 -8.79 -5.05 -4.54
CA GLU A 11 -7.70 -4.06 -4.52
C GLU A 11 -6.55 -4.48 -3.61
N LEU A 12 -6.86 -5.05 -2.43
CA LEU A 12 -5.84 -5.61 -1.52
C LEU A 12 -5.05 -6.74 -2.19
N GLN A 13 -5.73 -7.65 -2.91
CA GLN A 13 -5.05 -8.72 -3.66
C GLN A 13 -4.16 -8.19 -4.78
N MET A 14 -4.57 -7.10 -5.46
CA MET A 14 -3.78 -6.49 -6.52
C MET A 14 -2.52 -5.82 -5.97
N LEU A 15 -2.60 -5.20 -4.78
CA LEU A 15 -1.47 -4.57 -4.10
C LEU A 15 -0.39 -5.57 -3.64
N ASP A 16 -0.77 -6.81 -3.36
CA ASP A 16 0.15 -7.90 -3.03
C ASP A 16 0.78 -8.57 -4.26
N LYS A 17 0.16 -8.42 -5.45
CA LYS A 17 0.62 -9.02 -6.73
C LYS A 17 1.38 -8.05 -7.66
N SER A 18 1.47 -6.77 -7.31
CA SER A 18 2.21 -5.77 -8.09
C SER A 18 3.70 -6.13 -8.23
N ILE A 19 4.29 -5.83 -9.40
CA ILE A 19 5.73 -6.05 -9.72
C ILE A 19 6.64 -5.43 -8.64
N VAL A 20 6.19 -4.30 -8.08
CA VAL A 20 6.72 -3.80 -6.81
C VAL A 20 5.68 -4.15 -5.76
N ALA A 21 5.96 -5.19 -4.96
CA ALA A 21 5.14 -5.50 -3.80
C ALA A 21 4.95 -4.22 -2.98
N THR A 22 3.72 -3.93 -2.56
CA THR A 22 3.43 -2.72 -1.78
C THR A 22 4.35 -2.69 -0.56
N PRO A 23 5.17 -1.64 -0.38
CA PRO A 23 6.14 -1.60 0.70
C PRO A 23 5.44 -1.54 2.06
N ASN A 24 6.15 -1.94 3.09
CA ASN A 24 5.78 -1.64 4.47
C ASN A 24 6.61 -0.47 5.01
N GLU A 25 6.31 -0.01 6.21
CA GLU A 25 7.02 1.08 6.87
C GLU A 25 8.54 0.85 6.91
N GLN A 26 8.99 -0.34 7.32
CA GLN A 26 10.41 -0.71 7.34
C GLN A 26 11.07 -0.60 5.96
N THR A 27 10.37 -0.99 4.90
CA THR A 27 10.87 -0.90 3.52
C THR A 27 10.99 0.57 3.07
N LEU A 28 10.03 1.42 3.45
CA LEU A 28 10.08 2.86 3.16
C LEU A 28 11.24 3.54 3.90
N GLU A 29 11.47 3.19 5.16
CA GLU A 29 12.58 3.72 5.96
C GLU A 29 13.93 3.31 5.36
N GLN A 30 14.11 2.02 5.05
CA GLN A 30 15.33 1.50 4.41
C GLN A 30 15.58 2.17 3.06
N PHE A 31 14.52 2.32 2.24
CA PHE A 31 14.63 3.02 0.97
C PHE A 31 15.06 4.47 1.18
N THR A 32 14.44 5.19 2.11
CA THR A 32 14.77 6.60 2.39
C THR A 32 16.24 6.75 2.81
N GLN A 33 16.72 5.88 3.70
CA GLN A 33 18.10 5.88 4.18
C GLN A 33 19.11 5.62 3.05
N ALA A 34 18.82 4.69 2.14
CA ALA A 34 19.70 4.36 1.02
C ALA A 34 19.60 5.35 -0.16
N ASN A 35 18.43 5.97 -0.34
CA ASN A 35 18.12 6.78 -1.52
C ASN A 35 18.80 8.16 -1.51
N HIS A 36 19.01 8.74 -0.33
CA HIS A 36 19.63 10.07 -0.15
C HIS A 36 19.06 11.16 -1.09
N GLY A 37 17.76 11.10 -1.42
CA GLY A 37 17.09 12.06 -2.31
C GLY A 37 17.13 11.74 -3.81
N SER A 38 17.82 10.68 -4.25
CA SER A 38 18.11 10.44 -5.67
C SER A 38 16.90 9.95 -6.48
N ASN A 39 15.99 9.20 -5.85
CA ASN A 39 14.81 8.57 -6.46
C ASN A 39 13.52 8.91 -5.69
N ASP A 40 13.37 10.17 -5.28
CA ASP A 40 12.21 10.58 -4.48
C ASP A 40 10.87 10.35 -5.18
N PHE A 41 10.84 10.38 -6.51
CA PHE A 41 9.64 10.01 -7.26
C PHE A 41 9.19 8.57 -6.96
N LEU A 42 10.13 7.63 -6.84
CA LEU A 42 9.84 6.24 -6.52
C LEU A 42 9.40 6.10 -5.06
N LEU A 43 10.10 6.76 -4.13
CA LEU A 43 9.72 6.81 -2.72
C LEU A 43 8.29 7.36 -2.54
N MET A 44 7.92 8.41 -3.27
CA MET A 44 6.55 8.94 -3.27
C MET A 44 5.51 7.93 -3.76
N GLN A 45 5.77 7.20 -4.85
CA GLN A 45 4.82 6.18 -5.33
C GLN A 45 4.71 5.01 -4.34
N MET A 46 5.84 4.59 -3.77
CA MET A 46 5.90 3.59 -2.71
C MET A 46 5.05 3.99 -1.50
N ALA A 47 5.20 5.23 -1.02
CA ALA A 47 4.42 5.76 0.10
C ALA A 47 2.91 5.86 -0.22
N LYS A 48 2.55 6.27 -1.45
CA LYS A 48 1.14 6.31 -1.90
C LYS A 48 0.50 4.93 -1.90
N ASN A 49 1.19 3.91 -2.41
CA ASN A 49 0.68 2.54 -2.43
C ASN A 49 0.51 2.00 -1.00
N PHE A 50 1.47 2.28 -0.10
CA PHE A 50 1.35 1.89 1.30
C PHE A 50 0.17 2.59 2.00
N GLY A 51 0.00 3.90 1.81
CA GLY A 51 -1.14 4.64 2.34
C GLY A 51 -2.49 4.11 1.82
N TYR A 52 -2.57 3.77 0.54
CA TYR A 52 -3.77 3.16 -0.05
C TYR A 52 -4.08 1.80 0.60
N LYS A 53 -3.07 0.94 0.80
CA LYS A 53 -3.20 -0.33 1.52
C LYS A 53 -3.73 -0.13 2.94
N LEU A 54 -3.17 0.81 3.70
CA LEU A 54 -3.62 1.12 5.07
C LEU A 54 -5.09 1.57 5.09
N ALA A 55 -5.52 2.39 4.14
CA ALA A 55 -6.90 2.84 4.05
C ALA A 55 -7.86 1.68 3.76
N LEU A 56 -7.52 0.79 2.82
CA LEU A 56 -8.32 -0.40 2.49
C LEU A 56 -8.41 -1.38 3.66
N LEU A 57 -7.31 -1.64 4.36
CA LEU A 57 -7.30 -2.48 5.56
C LEU A 57 -8.19 -1.89 6.65
N ASN A 58 -8.08 -0.59 6.93
CA ASN A 58 -8.92 0.08 7.91
C ASN A 58 -10.42 -0.01 7.57
N ILE A 59 -10.80 0.06 6.29
CA ILE A 59 -12.19 -0.15 5.86
C ILE A 59 -12.60 -1.60 6.11
N LYS A 60 -11.76 -2.57 5.73
CA LYS A 60 -12.01 -3.99 5.95
C LYS A 60 -12.22 -4.30 7.44
N ASP A 61 -11.29 -3.88 8.29
CA ASP A 61 -11.29 -4.16 9.72
C ASP A 61 -12.48 -3.50 10.45
N ARG A 62 -12.97 -2.35 9.97
CA ARG A 62 -14.09 -1.63 10.61
C ARG A 62 -15.48 -2.09 10.16
N PHE A 63 -15.60 -2.60 8.94
CA PHE A 63 -16.91 -2.82 8.32
C PHE A 63 -17.15 -4.27 7.88
N TYR A 64 -16.11 -5.08 7.71
CA TYR A 64 -16.19 -6.42 7.12
C TYR A 64 -15.54 -7.53 7.95
N GLU A 65 -14.84 -7.19 9.03
CA GLU A 65 -14.41 -8.08 10.12
C GLU A 65 -15.24 -7.80 11.39
#